data_AF-A0A3D1SU47-F1
#
_entry.id   AF-A0A3D1SU47-F1
#
_cell.length_a   1.000
_cell.length_b   1.000
_cell.length_c   1.000
_cell.angle_alpha   90.00
_cell.angle_beta   90.00
_cell.angle_gamma   90.00
#
_symmetry.space_group_name_H-M   'P 1'
#
loop_
_entity.id
_entity.type
_entity.pdbx_description
1 polymer ?
#
loop_
_entity_poly.entity_id
_entity_poly.type
_entity_poly.pdbx_seq_one_letter_code
_entity_poly.pdbx_strand_id
1 'polypeptide(L)' 'MFLLAANPSSKLLKVEHNVVYLASPDGSIVALRANDGTVLWSKMGR' A
#
# COMPACT_ATOMS: atom_id res chain seq x y z
N MET A 1 6.14 9.64 -23.11
CA MET A 1 5.75 10.93 -22.51
C MET A 1 4.93 10.63 -21.27
N PHE A 2 5.41 11.03 -20.09
CA PHE A 2 4.91 10.65 -18.75
C PHE A 2 3.61 11.39 -18.38
N LEU A 3 2.68 10.74 -17.66
CA LEU A 3 2.29 11.12 -16.28
C LEU A 3 1.20 10.20 -15.69
N LEU A 4 1.60 9.42 -14.69
CA LEU A 4 0.73 8.90 -13.64
C LEU A 4 0.14 10.09 -12.88
N ALA A 5 -1.18 10.30 -12.98
CA ALA A 5 -1.90 11.03 -11.96
C ALA A 5 -2.59 10.00 -11.06
N ALA A 6 -1.80 9.27 -10.27
CA ALA A 6 -2.34 8.71 -9.04
C ALA A 6 -2.88 9.91 -8.25
N ASN A 7 -4.18 9.94 -8.05
CA ASN A 7 -4.84 10.99 -7.30
C ASN A 7 -4.19 10.98 -5.90
N PRO A 8 -3.64 12.09 -5.38
CA PRO A 8 -2.94 12.08 -4.09
C PRO A 8 -3.82 11.70 -2.88
N SER A 9 -5.11 11.47 -3.09
CA SER A 9 -6.10 11.09 -2.08
C SER A 9 -6.51 9.61 -2.13
N SER A 10 -5.75 8.74 -2.80
CA SER A 10 -6.00 7.30 -2.74
C SER A 10 -5.70 6.82 -1.32
N LYS A 11 -6.74 6.71 -0.47
CA LYS A 11 -6.73 6.13 0.89
C LYS A 11 -6.14 4.71 0.97
N LEU A 12 -5.76 4.15 -0.18
CA LEU A 12 -5.38 2.77 -0.43
C LEU A 12 -3.87 2.55 -0.46
N LEU A 13 -3.07 3.62 -0.52
CA LEU A 13 -1.62 3.57 -0.59
C LEU A 13 -1.01 4.58 0.37
N LYS A 14 -0.27 4.10 1.36
CA LYS A 14 0.47 4.95 2.30
C LYS A 14 1.90 4.45 2.44
N VAL A 15 2.87 5.37 2.47
CA VAL A 15 4.27 5.04 2.77
C VAL A 15 4.67 5.79 4.03
N GLU A 16 5.10 5.07 5.06
CA GLU A 16 5.55 5.61 6.34
C GLU A 16 6.71 4.78 6.85
N HIS A 17 7.79 5.41 7.30
CA HIS A 17 8.90 4.74 7.99
C HIS A 17 9.41 3.46 7.28
N ASN A 18 9.68 3.51 5.97
CA ASN A 18 10.09 2.35 5.15
C ASN A 18 9.07 1.20 5.07
N VAL A 19 7.79 1.49 5.29
CA VAL A 19 6.70 0.53 5.09
C VAL A 19 5.70 1.10 4.09
N VAL A 20 5.37 0.28 3.09
CA VAL A 20 4.32 0.52 2.11
C VAL A 20 3.09 -0.25 2.55
N TYR A 21 1.98 0.46 2.75
CA TYR A 21 0.68 -0.12 3.08
C TYR A 21 -0.20 -0.10 1.83
N LEU A 22 -0.69 -1.27 1.46
CA LEU A 22 -1.62 -1.51 0.36
C LEU A 22 -2.94 -1.95 0.96
N ALA A 23 -3.99 -1.15 0.79
CA ALA A 23 -5.35 -1.54 1.14
C ALA A 23 -6.13 -1.85 -0.14
N SER A 24 -6.84 -2.98 -0.11
CA SER A 24 -7.67 -3.44 -1.21
C SER A 24 -9.15 -3.14 -0.94
N PRO A 25 -9.99 -2.95 -1.98
CA PRO A 25 -11.41 -2.67 -1.81
C PRO A 25 -12.20 -3.75 -1.05
N ASP A 26 -11.72 -4.99 -1.05
CA ASP A 26 -12.26 -6.12 -0.26
C ASP A 26 -11.93 -6.02 1.24
N GLY A 27 -11.27 -4.95 1.69
CA GLY A 27 -10.94 -4.69 3.08
C GLY A 27 -9.65 -5.36 3.56
N SER A 28 -8.95 -6.08 2.68
CA SER A 28 -7.63 -6.62 2.96
C SER A 28 -6.57 -5.53 2.98
N ILE A 29 -5.58 -5.68 3.86
CA ILE A 29 -4.43 -4.79 3.99
C ILE A 29 -3.15 -5.62 4.00
N VAL A 30 -2.16 -5.17 3.23
CA VAL A 30 -0.81 -5.73 3.19
C VAL A 30 0.20 -4.64 3.52
N ALA A 31 1.12 -4.94 4.43
CA ALA A 31 2.27 -4.09 4.71
C ALA A 31 3.53 -4.72 4.12
N LEU A 32 4.23 -3.96 3.29
CA LEU A 32 5.47 -4.34 2.64
C LEU A 32 6.60 -3.45 3.13
N ARG A 33 7.81 -4.00 3.25
CA ARG A 33 9.01 -3.18 3.44
C ARG A 33 9.34 -2.46 2.13
N ALA A 34 9.58 -1.16 2.21
CA ALA A 34 9.75 -0.29 1.04
C ALA A 34 11.02 -0.59 0.23
N ASN A 35 12.07 -1.12 0.85
CA ASN A 35 13.35 -1.34 0.18
C ASN A 35 13.43 -2.62 -0.66
N ASP A 36 12.66 -3.66 -0.33
CA ASP A 36 12.75 -4.98 -0.96
C ASP A 36 11.39 -5.59 -1.32
N GLY A 37 10.28 -4.98 -0.88
CA GLY A 37 8.94 -5.50 -1.08
C GLY A 37 8.60 -6.69 -0.19
N THR A 38 9.41 -7.01 0.83
CA THR A 38 9.13 -8.13 1.74
C THR A 38 7.83 -7.88 2.49
N VAL A 39 6.94 -8.87 2.51
CA VAL A 39 5.70 -8.81 3.31
C VAL A 39 6.05 -8.83 4.79
N LEU A 40 5.69 -7.76 5.50
CA LEU A 40 5.83 -7.67 6.95
C LEU A 40 4.65 -8.31 7.67
N TRP A 41 3.44 -8.03 7.19
CA TRP A 41 2.20 -8.65 7.66
C TRP A 41 1.06 -8.48 6.65
N SER A 42 0.03 -9.29 6.79
CA SER A 42 -1.24 -9.16 6.07
C SER A 42 -2.42 -9.35 7.01
N LYS A 43 -3.51 -8.63 6.72
CA LYS A 43 -4.79 -8.75 7.43
C LYS A 43 -5.91 -8.78 6.40
N MET A 44 -6.78 -9.78 6.47
CA MET A 44 -8.01 -9.79 5.68
C MET A 44 -9.08 -8.87 6.28
N GLY A 45 -9.85 -8.25 5.39
CA GLY A 45 -11.15 -7.67 5.73
C GLY A 45 -12.07 -8.79 6.20
N ARG A 46 -12.82 -8.56 7.29
CA ARG A 46 -13.92 -9.44 7.69
C ARG A 46 -15.20 -8.96 7.03
#